data_AF-A0A3M1AG20-F1
#
_entry.id   AF-A0A3M1AG20-F1
#
_cell.length_a   1.000
_cell.length_b   1.000
_cell.length_c   1.000
_cell.angle_alpha   90.00
_cell.angle_beta   90.00
_cell.angle_gamma   90.00
#
_symmetry.space_group_name_H-M   'P 1'
#
loop_
_entity.id
_entity.type
_entity.pdbx_description
1 polymer ?
#
loop_
_entity_poly.entity_id
_entity_poly.type
_entity_poly.pdbx_seq_one_letter_code
_entity_poly.pdbx_strand_id
1 'polypeptide(L)'
;MRALRFGFLAGPLIGVLWLFIAATTVAVVMSFATGGAFRPALGLALLWGVLLWPATWAEAGRAGPLLGAALLAAATLAGLGPVAIGAEVGAVSRGLAALALGAGAAAPLWMMLRGLPRGALTRHAFEAAVIRFLTATGHVIFAAAVAIPFYVMVMTSLKSQQALLANPLDFSLDLDKGWGLFRSYVELFRDFNFGRYLWTSFYVSVLTVIITLLVSIPGAYAVARLRFAGRTLFSRSILLIYMVPMIVLALPIYIAFSMTGLRNTISGLIMIYPVTTIPVSLYMLQGYFRGLPAEVEEAGLMDGLTRLQVIWKITLPLSLPALASVALYVFMIAWNEFLLAFMLLDDPAKFTLTRGVTMLNSSEVPRQHLMAGAVIATVPIMLLFLGLERFMTKGLTAGSVKG
;
A
#
# COMPACT_ATOMS: atom_id res chain seq x y z
N MET A 1 -10.01 -10.40 -37.49
CA MET A 1 -10.13 -9.10 -36.79
C MET A 1 -11.23 -8.14 -37.32
N ARG A 2 -11.77 -8.28 -38.55
CA ARG A 2 -12.88 -7.42 -39.03
C ARG A 2 -14.25 -7.69 -38.36
N ALA A 3 -14.52 -8.91 -37.91
CA ALA A 3 -15.77 -9.28 -37.25
C ALA A 3 -15.98 -8.64 -35.86
N LEU A 4 -14.90 -8.26 -35.15
CA LEU A 4 -14.98 -7.59 -33.84
C LEU A 4 -15.45 -6.13 -33.92
N ARG A 5 -15.70 -5.60 -35.13
CA ARG A 5 -16.17 -4.23 -35.36
C ARG A 5 -17.69 -4.10 -35.31
N PHE A 6 -18.39 -5.03 -34.66
CA PHE A 6 -19.82 -4.92 -34.45
C PHE A 6 -20.15 -4.95 -32.95
N GLY A 7 -21.01 -4.05 -32.51
CA GLY A 7 -21.37 -3.91 -31.10
C GLY A 7 -22.04 -5.15 -30.52
N PHE A 8 -22.82 -5.86 -31.34
CA PHE A 8 -23.44 -7.14 -30.97
C PHE A 8 -22.43 -8.28 -30.75
N LEU A 9 -21.16 -8.14 -31.15
CA LEU A 9 -20.09 -9.10 -30.83
C LEU A 9 -19.18 -8.56 -29.73
N ALA A 10 -18.78 -7.28 -29.81
CA ALA A 10 -17.88 -6.68 -28.83
C ALA A 10 -18.52 -6.56 -27.44
N GLY A 11 -19.80 -6.20 -27.36
CA GLY A 11 -20.52 -6.04 -26.10
C GLY A 11 -20.64 -7.34 -25.29
N PRO A 12 -21.16 -8.44 -25.88
CA PRO A 12 -21.19 -9.74 -25.21
C PRO A 12 -19.80 -10.27 -24.85
N LEU A 13 -18.79 -10.05 -25.70
CA LEU A 13 -17.42 -10.46 -25.40
C LEU A 13 -16.88 -9.75 -24.15
N ILE A 14 -17.08 -8.43 -24.04
CA ILE A 14 -16.71 -7.66 -22.83
C ILE A 14 -17.53 -8.16 -21.63
N GLY A 15 -18.82 -8.44 -21.80
CA GLY A 15 -19.68 -9.00 -20.76
C GLY A 15 -19.20 -10.34 -20.23
N VAL A 16 -18.79 -11.25 -21.13
CA VAL A 16 -18.21 -12.55 -20.81
C VAL A 16 -16.91 -12.41 -20.00
N LEU A 17 -15.98 -11.60 -20.49
CA LEU A 17 -14.69 -11.39 -19.81
C LEU A 17 -14.87 -10.74 -18.45
N TRP A 18 -15.73 -9.72 -18.35
CA TRP A 18 -15.99 -9.03 -17.09
C TRP A 18 -16.70 -9.94 -16.09
N LEU A 19 -17.68 -10.73 -16.53
CA LEU A 19 -18.42 -11.59 -15.60
C LEU A 19 -17.55 -12.71 -15.03
N PHE A 20 -16.62 -13.24 -15.82
CA PHE A 20 -15.62 -14.17 -15.31
C PHE A 20 -14.77 -13.54 -14.19
N ILE A 21 -14.31 -12.29 -14.38
CA ILE A 21 -13.54 -11.55 -13.37
C ILE A 21 -14.41 -11.32 -12.13
N ALA A 22 -15.61 -10.75 -12.29
CA ALA A 22 -16.51 -10.45 -11.18
C ALA A 22 -16.89 -11.71 -10.38
N ALA A 23 -17.23 -12.81 -11.06
CA ALA A 23 -17.55 -14.08 -10.41
C ALA A 23 -16.35 -14.66 -9.64
N THR A 24 -15.16 -14.59 -10.21
CA THR A 24 -13.94 -15.06 -9.54
C THR A 24 -13.60 -14.19 -8.33
N THR A 25 -13.67 -12.86 -8.47
CA THR A 25 -13.42 -11.92 -7.38
C THR A 25 -14.40 -12.15 -6.24
N VAL A 26 -15.71 -12.23 -6.52
CA VAL A 26 -16.72 -12.47 -5.47
C VAL A 26 -16.53 -13.84 -4.84
N ALA A 27 -16.27 -14.89 -5.61
CA ALA A 27 -16.06 -16.24 -5.06
C ALA A 27 -14.85 -16.29 -4.13
N VAL A 28 -13.72 -15.68 -4.50
CA VAL A 28 -12.52 -15.61 -3.67
C VAL A 28 -12.78 -14.80 -2.39
N VAL A 29 -13.34 -13.60 -2.54
CA VAL A 29 -13.64 -12.71 -1.40
C VAL A 29 -14.59 -13.39 -0.42
N MET A 30 -15.66 -14.01 -0.91
CA MET A 30 -16.64 -14.68 -0.04
C MET A 30 -16.07 -15.95 0.60
N SER A 31 -15.27 -16.74 -0.13
CA SER A 31 -14.61 -17.92 0.44
C SER A 31 -13.68 -17.53 1.58
N PHE A 32 -12.90 -16.45 1.41
CA PHE A 32 -12.02 -15.95 2.46
C PHE A 32 -12.82 -15.35 3.62
N ALA A 33 -13.84 -14.53 3.35
CA ALA A 33 -14.62 -13.84 4.37
C ALA A 33 -15.41 -14.79 5.27
N THR A 34 -15.94 -15.89 4.73
CA THR A 34 -16.85 -16.76 5.47
C THR A 34 -16.34 -18.17 5.70
N GLY A 35 -15.19 -18.54 5.13
CA GLY A 35 -14.69 -19.93 5.13
C GLY A 35 -15.56 -20.91 4.33
N GLY A 36 -16.61 -20.41 3.67
CA GLY A 36 -17.58 -21.21 2.94
C GLY A 36 -17.09 -21.55 1.53
N ALA A 37 -17.62 -22.61 0.94
CA ALA A 37 -17.27 -22.98 -0.43
C ALA A 37 -18.01 -22.09 -1.45
N PHE A 38 -17.32 -21.10 -2.01
CA PHE A 38 -17.76 -20.36 -3.20
C PHE A 38 -16.83 -20.66 -4.37
N ARG A 39 -17.40 -21.03 -5.52
CA ARG A 39 -16.62 -21.39 -6.70
C ARG A 39 -17.13 -20.66 -7.94
N PRO A 40 -16.26 -20.07 -8.77
CA PRO A 40 -16.71 -19.51 -10.04
C PRO A 40 -17.19 -20.64 -10.95
N ALA A 41 -18.43 -20.55 -11.42
CA ALA A 41 -19.03 -21.50 -12.36
C ALA A 41 -18.76 -21.02 -13.79
N LEU A 42 -17.64 -21.46 -14.38
CA LEU A 42 -17.14 -20.95 -15.67
C LEU A 42 -18.21 -20.92 -16.77
N GLY A 43 -18.92 -22.04 -16.98
CA GLY A 43 -19.97 -22.11 -18.00
C GLY A 43 -21.11 -21.11 -17.78
N LEU A 44 -21.55 -20.95 -16.52
CA LEU A 44 -22.59 -19.98 -16.17
C LEU A 44 -22.08 -18.54 -16.24
N ALA A 45 -20.79 -18.28 -15.97
CA ALA A 45 -20.17 -16.98 -16.17
C ALA A 45 -20.10 -16.58 -17.65
N LEU A 46 -19.82 -17.51 -18.56
CA LEU A 46 -19.88 -17.24 -19.99
C LEU A 46 -21.32 -16.94 -20.42
N LEU A 47 -22.28 -17.77 -20.00
CA LEU A 47 -23.69 -17.61 -20.33
C LEU A 47 -24.26 -16.28 -19.85
N TRP A 48 -24.10 -15.98 -18.55
CA TRP A 48 -24.60 -14.74 -17.97
C TRP A 48 -23.86 -13.51 -18.50
N GLY A 49 -22.62 -13.62 -18.95
CA GLY A 49 -21.89 -12.53 -19.59
C GLY A 49 -22.55 -12.08 -20.89
N VAL A 50 -23.12 -13.02 -21.64
CA VAL A 50 -23.93 -12.75 -22.84
C VAL A 50 -25.33 -12.26 -22.44
N LEU A 51 -25.98 -12.87 -21.44
CA LEU A 51 -27.34 -12.54 -21.04
C LEU A 51 -27.47 -11.18 -20.33
N LEU A 52 -26.43 -10.70 -19.65
CA LEU A 52 -26.43 -9.38 -18.99
C LEU A 52 -26.21 -8.24 -19.98
N TRP A 53 -25.63 -8.52 -21.15
CA TRP A 53 -25.29 -7.50 -22.13
C TRP A 53 -26.50 -6.64 -22.55
N PRO A 54 -27.67 -7.19 -22.92
CA PRO A 54 -28.83 -6.37 -23.28
C PRO A 54 -29.31 -5.45 -22.16
N ALA A 55 -29.29 -5.93 -20.91
CA ALA A 55 -29.73 -5.16 -19.74
C ALA A 55 -28.72 -4.07 -19.33
N THR A 56 -27.43 -4.26 -19.63
CA THR A 56 -26.35 -3.32 -19.32
C THR A 56 -25.95 -2.48 -20.53
N TRP A 57 -26.72 -2.54 -21.60
CA TRP A 57 -26.47 -1.79 -22.81
C TRP A 57 -26.75 -0.29 -22.64
N ALA A 58 -26.08 0.56 -23.42
CA ALA A 58 -26.21 2.01 -23.33
C ALA A 58 -27.66 2.51 -23.49
N GLU A 59 -28.46 1.86 -24.34
CA GLU A 59 -29.87 2.21 -24.60
C GLU A 59 -30.85 1.64 -23.54
N ALA A 60 -30.41 0.77 -22.63
CA ALA A 60 -31.27 0.20 -21.58
C ALA A 60 -31.62 1.20 -20.46
N GLY A 61 -31.10 2.43 -20.54
CA GLY A 61 -31.31 3.46 -19.53
C GLY A 61 -30.64 3.13 -18.19
N ARG A 62 -30.96 3.88 -17.15
CA ARG A 62 -30.41 3.65 -15.80
C ARG A 62 -31.06 2.48 -15.06
N ALA A 63 -32.26 2.06 -15.47
CA ALA A 63 -33.00 0.95 -14.86
C ALA A 63 -32.48 -0.43 -15.32
N GLY A 64 -31.97 -0.53 -16.55
CA GLY A 64 -31.41 -1.75 -17.11
C GLY A 64 -30.37 -2.47 -16.22
N PRO A 65 -29.28 -1.82 -15.79
CA PRO A 65 -28.27 -2.47 -14.94
C PRO A 65 -28.82 -2.88 -13.56
N LEU A 66 -29.81 -2.17 -13.02
CA LEU A 66 -30.45 -2.55 -11.75
C LEU A 66 -31.26 -3.84 -11.90
N LEU A 67 -32.05 -3.95 -12.97
CA LEU A 67 -32.80 -5.17 -13.29
C LEU A 67 -31.85 -6.33 -13.60
N GLY A 68 -30.79 -6.09 -14.37
CA GLY A 68 -29.75 -7.09 -14.63
C GLY A 68 -29.06 -7.57 -13.36
N ALA A 69 -28.71 -6.66 -12.45
CA ALA A 69 -28.16 -7.01 -11.14
C ALA A 69 -29.12 -7.86 -10.30
N ALA A 70 -30.40 -7.48 -10.24
CA ALA A 70 -31.42 -8.20 -9.49
C ALA A 70 -31.65 -9.62 -10.05
N LEU A 71 -31.73 -9.76 -11.38
CA LEU A 71 -31.86 -11.06 -12.04
C LEU A 71 -30.64 -11.95 -11.80
N LEU A 72 -29.43 -11.40 -11.89
CA LEU A 72 -28.20 -12.16 -11.62
C LEU A 72 -28.12 -12.60 -10.16
N ALA A 73 -28.52 -11.73 -9.23
CA ALA A 73 -28.57 -12.03 -7.81
C ALA A 73 -29.60 -13.15 -7.53
N ALA A 74 -30.81 -13.04 -8.07
CA ALA A 74 -31.85 -14.06 -7.95
C ALA A 74 -31.41 -15.41 -8.53
N ALA A 75 -30.78 -15.40 -9.71
CA ALA A 75 -30.25 -16.61 -10.33
C ALA A 75 -29.15 -17.26 -9.49
N THR A 76 -28.26 -16.46 -8.89
CA THR A 76 -27.22 -16.94 -7.99
C THR A 76 -27.82 -17.60 -6.75
N LEU A 77 -28.86 -17.01 -6.16
CA LEU A 77 -29.58 -17.60 -5.03
C LEU A 77 -30.31 -18.90 -5.41
N ALA A 78 -30.78 -19.01 -6.65
CA ALA A 78 -31.40 -20.21 -7.20
C ALA A 78 -30.39 -21.28 -7.67
N GLY A 79 -29.07 -21.04 -7.53
CA GLY A 79 -28.02 -21.98 -7.97
C GLY A 79 -27.74 -22.00 -9.48
N LEU A 80 -28.34 -21.07 -10.24
CA LEU A 80 -28.15 -20.90 -11.69
C LEU A 80 -27.23 -19.71 -12.04
N GLY A 81 -26.65 -19.06 -11.04
CA GLY A 81 -25.74 -17.92 -11.22
C GLY A 81 -24.29 -18.32 -11.48
N PRO A 82 -23.43 -17.36 -11.84
CA PRO A 82 -22.04 -17.60 -12.21
C PRO A 82 -21.11 -17.88 -11.00
N VAL A 83 -21.64 -17.88 -9.79
CA VAL A 83 -20.95 -18.32 -8.57
C VAL A 83 -21.76 -19.46 -7.95
N ALA A 84 -21.15 -20.65 -7.88
CA ALA A 84 -21.71 -21.79 -7.19
C ALA A 84 -21.45 -21.65 -5.68
N ILE A 85 -22.50 -21.78 -4.87
CA ILE A 85 -22.44 -21.64 -3.42
C ILE A 85 -22.72 -23.00 -2.76
N GLY A 86 -21.86 -23.41 -1.82
CA GLY A 86 -22.01 -24.66 -1.08
C GLY A 86 -23.30 -24.74 -0.25
N ALA A 87 -23.80 -25.96 -0.07
CA ALA A 87 -25.01 -26.25 0.71
C ALA A 87 -24.89 -25.82 2.19
N GLU A 88 -23.67 -25.82 2.74
CA GLU A 88 -23.36 -25.45 4.13
C GLU A 88 -23.28 -23.94 4.38
N VAL A 89 -23.31 -23.11 3.32
CA VAL A 89 -23.19 -21.66 3.47
C VAL A 89 -24.50 -21.06 3.97
N GLY A 90 -24.44 -20.30 5.08
CA GLY A 90 -25.59 -19.63 5.67
C GLY A 90 -26.31 -18.64 4.74
N ALA A 91 -27.59 -18.38 5.02
CA ALA A 91 -28.47 -17.55 4.18
C ALA A 91 -27.97 -16.11 4.01
N VAL A 92 -27.40 -15.51 5.06
CA VAL A 92 -26.85 -14.15 5.01
C VAL A 92 -25.68 -14.07 4.02
N SER A 93 -24.71 -14.99 4.13
CA SER A 93 -23.56 -15.06 3.23
C SER A 93 -23.96 -15.32 1.78
N ARG A 94 -25.00 -16.14 1.55
CA ARG A 94 -25.60 -16.33 0.22
C ARG A 94 -26.17 -15.03 -0.34
N GLY A 95 -26.96 -14.31 0.46
CA GLY A 95 -27.53 -13.01 0.10
C GLY A 95 -26.45 -11.99 -0.25
N LEU A 96 -25.41 -11.88 0.58
CA LEU A 96 -24.29 -10.98 0.35
C LEU A 96 -23.51 -11.32 -0.93
N ALA A 97 -23.22 -12.60 -1.18
CA ALA A 97 -22.56 -13.03 -2.41
C ALA A 97 -23.37 -12.67 -3.66
N ALA A 98 -24.68 -12.92 -3.63
CA ALA A 98 -25.59 -12.62 -4.73
C ALA A 98 -25.67 -11.10 -5.00
N LEU A 99 -25.77 -10.28 -3.96
CA LEU A 99 -25.80 -8.82 -4.06
C LEU A 99 -24.46 -8.26 -4.58
N ALA A 100 -23.34 -8.73 -4.03
CA ALA A 100 -22.01 -8.31 -4.44
C ALA A 100 -21.74 -8.64 -5.91
N LEU A 101 -22.15 -9.83 -6.35
CA LEU A 101 -22.05 -10.26 -7.74
C LEU A 101 -22.95 -9.45 -8.67
N GLY A 102 -24.22 -9.24 -8.29
CA GLY A 102 -25.14 -8.41 -9.06
C GLY A 102 -24.62 -7.00 -9.27
N ALA A 103 -24.22 -6.32 -8.19
CA ALA A 103 -23.68 -4.97 -8.24
C ALA A 103 -22.32 -4.90 -8.96
N GLY A 104 -21.40 -5.81 -8.64
CA GLY A 104 -20.05 -5.87 -9.22
C GLY A 104 -20.01 -6.29 -10.69
N ALA A 105 -21.02 -7.01 -11.17
CA ALA A 105 -21.15 -7.35 -12.58
C ALA A 105 -21.85 -6.24 -13.37
N ALA A 106 -23.09 -5.89 -13.01
CA ALA A 106 -23.96 -5.12 -13.89
C ALA A 106 -23.61 -3.63 -13.97
N ALA A 107 -23.26 -2.99 -12.85
CA ALA A 107 -22.98 -1.55 -12.85
C ALA A 107 -21.66 -1.21 -13.58
N PRO A 108 -20.52 -1.90 -13.34
CA PRO A 108 -19.30 -1.67 -14.11
C PRO A 108 -19.45 -2.02 -15.58
N LEU A 109 -20.15 -3.13 -15.91
CA LEU A 109 -20.38 -3.51 -17.30
C LEU A 109 -21.18 -2.43 -18.06
N TRP A 110 -22.21 -1.86 -17.43
CA TRP A 110 -22.95 -0.75 -18.02
C TRP A 110 -22.06 0.46 -18.26
N MET A 111 -21.16 0.81 -17.32
CA MET A 111 -20.20 1.90 -17.52
C MET A 111 -19.21 1.62 -18.66
N MET A 112 -18.74 0.38 -18.80
CA MET A 112 -17.85 -0.03 -19.89
C MET A 112 -18.52 0.09 -21.26
N LEU A 113 -19.79 -0.30 -21.35
CA LEU A 113 -20.55 -0.33 -22.59
C LEU A 113 -21.22 1.01 -22.96
N ARG A 114 -21.12 2.04 -22.11
CA ARG A 114 -21.70 3.37 -22.40
C ARG A 114 -21.18 3.93 -23.72
N GLY A 115 -22.08 4.20 -24.66
CA GLY A 115 -21.75 4.77 -25.97
C GLY A 115 -21.26 3.76 -27.01
N LEU A 116 -21.32 2.45 -26.73
CA LEU A 116 -21.16 1.42 -27.75
C LEU A 116 -22.46 1.35 -28.59
N PRO A 117 -22.43 1.49 -29.93
CA PRO A 117 -23.61 1.27 -30.79
C PRO A 117 -23.78 -0.21 -31.16
N ARG A 118 -25.00 -0.68 -31.45
CA ARG A 118 -25.28 -2.13 -31.67
C ARG A 118 -24.71 -2.63 -33.00
N GLY A 119 -24.72 -1.76 -34.01
CA GLY A 119 -24.27 -2.04 -35.37
C GLY A 119 -22.76 -1.92 -35.55
N ALA A 120 -22.35 -1.39 -36.70
CA ALA A 120 -20.93 -1.19 -37.01
C ALA A 120 -20.28 -0.21 -36.02
N LEU A 121 -19.15 -0.62 -35.45
CA LEU A 121 -18.37 0.16 -34.52
C LEU A 121 -17.39 1.04 -35.28
N THR A 122 -17.35 2.32 -34.89
CA THR A 122 -16.20 3.15 -35.18
C THR A 122 -15.01 2.65 -34.36
N ARG A 123 -13.79 2.87 -34.88
CA ARG A 123 -12.56 2.55 -34.17
C ARG A 123 -12.56 3.17 -32.76
N HIS A 124 -13.00 4.43 -32.66
CA HIS A 124 -13.06 5.16 -31.41
C HIS A 124 -14.03 4.54 -30.38
N ALA A 125 -15.24 4.14 -30.79
CA ALA A 125 -16.21 3.51 -29.89
C ALA A 125 -15.71 2.16 -29.36
N PHE A 126 -15.07 1.36 -30.22
CA PHE A 126 -14.45 0.09 -29.81
C PHE A 126 -13.28 0.32 -28.85
N GLU A 127 -12.34 1.21 -29.20
CA GLU A 127 -11.19 1.53 -28.34
C GLU A 127 -11.63 2.09 -26.98
N ALA A 128 -12.62 2.97 -26.94
CA ALA A 128 -13.13 3.53 -25.68
C ALA A 128 -13.72 2.46 -24.75
N ALA A 129 -14.49 1.50 -25.28
CA ALA A 129 -15.06 0.41 -24.48
C ALA A 129 -13.98 -0.54 -23.96
N VAL A 130 -12.98 -0.86 -24.80
CA VAL A 130 -11.82 -1.67 -24.41
C VAL A 130 -11.01 -0.97 -23.32
N ILE A 131 -10.74 0.32 -23.46
CA ILE A 131 -10.01 1.10 -22.44
C ILE A 131 -10.76 1.07 -21.11
N ARG A 132 -12.08 1.31 -21.09
CA ARG A 132 -12.86 1.25 -19.85
C ARG A 132 -12.85 -0.13 -19.20
N PHE A 133 -12.96 -1.19 -20.01
CA PHE A 133 -12.84 -2.56 -19.54
C PHE A 133 -11.47 -2.83 -18.92
N LEU A 134 -10.38 -2.45 -19.60
CA LEU A 134 -9.01 -2.61 -19.11
C LEU A 134 -8.77 -1.79 -17.84
N THR A 135 -9.29 -0.56 -17.79
CA THR A 135 -9.21 0.30 -16.60
C THR A 135 -9.93 -0.35 -15.42
N ALA A 136 -11.18 -0.78 -15.58
CA ALA A 136 -11.93 -1.42 -14.49
C ALA A 136 -11.29 -2.74 -14.02
N THR A 137 -10.85 -3.57 -14.97
CA THR A 137 -10.10 -4.79 -14.67
C THR A 137 -8.80 -4.47 -13.93
N GLY A 138 -8.07 -3.44 -14.36
CA GLY A 138 -6.87 -2.96 -13.69
C GLY A 138 -7.14 -2.51 -12.25
N HIS A 139 -8.25 -1.82 -11.98
CA HIS A 139 -8.64 -1.43 -10.62
C HIS A 139 -8.93 -2.65 -9.74
N VAL A 140 -9.65 -3.66 -10.25
CA VAL A 140 -9.94 -4.89 -9.50
C VAL A 140 -8.66 -5.66 -9.18
N ILE A 141 -7.79 -5.85 -10.17
CA ILE A 141 -6.51 -6.55 -9.99
C ILE A 141 -5.62 -5.80 -9.02
N PHE A 142 -5.50 -4.47 -9.16
CA PHE A 142 -4.72 -3.64 -8.27
C PHE A 142 -5.26 -3.68 -6.83
N ALA A 143 -6.56 -3.50 -6.64
CA ALA A 143 -7.20 -3.59 -5.33
C ALA A 143 -7.01 -4.97 -4.70
N ALA A 144 -7.14 -6.06 -5.47
CA ALA A 144 -6.92 -7.42 -4.99
C ALA A 144 -5.45 -7.65 -4.59
N ALA A 145 -4.50 -7.27 -5.46
CA ALA A 145 -3.07 -7.43 -5.21
C ALA A 145 -2.60 -6.67 -3.96
N VAL A 146 -3.19 -5.50 -3.70
CA VAL A 146 -2.88 -4.69 -2.52
C VAL A 146 -3.62 -5.21 -1.29
N ALA A 147 -4.95 -5.40 -1.34
CA ALA A 147 -5.75 -5.65 -0.15
C ALA A 147 -5.67 -7.09 0.36
N ILE A 148 -5.52 -8.09 -0.51
CA ILE A 148 -5.54 -9.51 -0.09
C ILE A 148 -4.42 -9.84 0.90
N PRO A 149 -3.14 -9.45 0.68
CA PRO A 149 -2.09 -9.73 1.65
C PRO A 149 -2.35 -9.13 3.03
N PHE A 150 -2.83 -7.88 3.11
CA PHE A 150 -3.18 -7.24 4.38
C PHE A 150 -4.38 -7.90 5.04
N TYR A 151 -5.40 -8.28 4.26
CA TYR A 151 -6.55 -9.02 4.76
C TYR A 151 -6.11 -10.34 5.38
N VAL A 152 -5.36 -11.16 4.63
CA VAL A 152 -4.84 -12.46 5.12
C VAL A 152 -3.99 -12.25 6.38
N MET A 153 -3.12 -11.25 6.40
CA MET A 153 -2.29 -10.91 7.56
C MET A 153 -3.14 -10.63 8.80
N VAL A 154 -4.13 -9.74 8.70
CA VAL A 154 -5.00 -9.38 9.83
C VAL A 154 -5.85 -10.58 10.26
N MET A 155 -6.49 -11.29 9.34
CA MET A 155 -7.37 -12.39 9.71
C MET A 155 -6.60 -13.56 10.32
N THR A 156 -5.41 -13.87 9.82
CA THR A 156 -4.55 -14.92 10.39
C THR A 156 -4.09 -14.57 11.79
N SER A 157 -3.84 -13.29 12.07
CA SER A 157 -3.45 -12.81 13.41
C SER A 157 -4.52 -12.97 14.49
N LEU A 158 -5.79 -13.08 14.09
CA LEU A 158 -6.94 -13.22 14.98
C LEU A 158 -7.38 -14.68 15.16
N LYS A 159 -6.71 -15.62 14.48
CA LYS A 159 -7.01 -17.06 14.54
C LYS A 159 -6.03 -17.83 15.41
N SER A 160 -6.46 -19.00 15.86
CA SER A 160 -5.56 -19.95 16.52
C SER A 160 -4.82 -20.82 15.51
N GLN A 161 -3.64 -21.32 15.90
CA GLN A 161 -2.82 -22.21 15.08
C GLN A 161 -3.62 -23.44 14.63
N GLN A 162 -4.42 -24.02 15.53
CA GLN A 162 -5.22 -25.21 15.24
C GLN A 162 -6.26 -24.92 14.14
N ALA A 163 -6.91 -23.76 14.17
CA ALA A 163 -7.86 -23.37 13.13
C ALA A 163 -7.17 -23.19 11.78
N LEU A 164 -5.99 -22.56 11.77
CA LEU A 164 -5.19 -22.36 10.55
C LEU A 164 -4.67 -23.68 9.97
N LEU A 165 -4.35 -24.67 10.80
CA LEU A 165 -3.93 -25.99 10.35
C LEU A 165 -5.12 -26.83 9.84
N ALA A 166 -6.29 -26.69 10.45
CA ALA A 166 -7.50 -27.41 10.03
C ALA A 166 -8.03 -26.92 8.67
N ASN A 167 -8.07 -25.59 8.47
CA ASN A 167 -8.44 -25.00 7.19
C ASN A 167 -7.63 -23.72 6.92
N PRO A 168 -6.52 -23.81 6.16
CA PRO A 168 -5.64 -22.66 5.88
C PRO A 168 -6.29 -21.53 5.08
N LEU A 169 -7.43 -21.79 4.43
CA LEU A 169 -8.14 -20.83 3.57
C LEU A 169 -9.37 -20.22 4.25
N ASP A 170 -9.71 -20.69 5.44
CA ASP A 170 -10.76 -20.09 6.23
C ASP A 170 -10.19 -18.87 6.97
N PHE A 171 -10.68 -17.69 6.62
CA PHE A 171 -10.38 -16.43 7.31
C PHE A 171 -11.61 -15.84 8.00
N SER A 172 -12.66 -16.63 8.24
CA SER A 172 -13.83 -16.19 9.02
C SER A 172 -13.48 -15.92 10.49
N LEU A 173 -14.23 -15.03 11.16
CA LEU A 173 -14.06 -14.76 12.59
C LEU A 173 -15.14 -15.47 13.40
N ASP A 174 -14.68 -16.17 14.43
CA ASP A 174 -15.53 -16.74 15.46
C ASP A 174 -15.76 -15.67 16.54
N LEU A 175 -16.85 -14.90 16.37
CA LEU A 175 -17.17 -13.75 17.22
C LEU A 175 -17.54 -14.15 18.65
N ASP A 176 -17.93 -15.40 18.88
CA ASP A 176 -18.27 -15.93 20.21
C ASP A 176 -17.06 -15.92 21.15
N LYS A 177 -15.84 -15.89 20.59
CA LYS A 177 -14.59 -15.75 21.36
C LYS A 177 -14.40 -14.36 21.98
N GLY A 178 -15.12 -13.34 21.51
CA GLY A 178 -14.99 -11.96 22.00
C GLY A 178 -13.53 -11.48 22.04
N TRP A 179 -13.07 -11.06 23.23
CA TRP A 179 -11.68 -10.62 23.45
C TRP A 179 -10.62 -11.69 23.21
N GLY A 180 -11.00 -12.97 23.21
CA GLY A 180 -10.11 -14.09 22.90
C GLY A 180 -9.52 -14.05 21.48
N LEU A 181 -10.16 -13.32 20.55
CA LEU A 181 -9.62 -13.07 19.20
C LEU A 181 -8.29 -12.31 19.22
N PHE A 182 -8.05 -11.47 20.24
CA PHE A 182 -6.83 -10.68 20.38
C PHE A 182 -5.75 -11.37 21.22
N ARG A 183 -5.92 -12.65 21.56
CA ARG A 183 -5.00 -13.43 22.39
C ARG A 183 -3.55 -13.35 21.89
N SER A 184 -3.32 -13.50 20.59
CA SER A 184 -1.97 -13.45 20.02
C SER A 184 -1.29 -12.11 20.23
N TYR A 185 -2.04 -11.00 20.20
CA TYR A 185 -1.50 -9.68 20.50
C TYR A 185 -1.07 -9.59 21.97
N VAL A 186 -1.93 -10.06 22.89
CA VAL A 186 -1.62 -10.07 24.33
C VAL A 186 -0.37 -10.91 24.62
N GLU A 187 -0.28 -12.11 24.05
CA GLU A 187 0.88 -13.01 24.18
C GLU A 187 2.17 -12.35 23.64
N LEU A 188 2.12 -11.62 22.52
CA LEU A 188 3.28 -10.90 22.01
C LEU A 188 3.81 -9.83 22.98
N PHE A 189 2.92 -9.05 23.60
CA PHE A 189 3.33 -8.04 24.57
C PHE A 189 3.81 -8.65 25.88
N ARG A 190 3.18 -9.74 26.34
CA ARG A 190 3.47 -10.39 27.62
C ARG A 190 4.71 -11.29 27.56
N ASP A 191 4.78 -12.17 26.57
CA ASP A 191 5.74 -13.28 26.53
C ASP A 191 6.94 -12.99 25.61
N PHE A 192 6.73 -12.19 24.56
CA PHE A 192 7.75 -11.86 23.55
C PHE A 192 8.33 -10.44 23.70
N ASN A 193 7.94 -9.69 24.74
CA ASN A 193 8.41 -8.33 25.02
C ASN A 193 8.25 -7.33 23.86
N PHE A 194 7.21 -7.48 23.03
CA PHE A 194 7.01 -6.65 21.83
C PHE A 194 6.92 -5.15 22.12
N GLY A 195 6.44 -4.75 23.30
CA GLY A 195 6.41 -3.34 23.71
C GLY A 195 7.80 -2.70 23.71
N ARG A 196 8.84 -3.48 24.09
CA ARG A 196 10.22 -3.01 24.09
C ARG A 196 10.75 -2.86 22.66
N TYR A 197 10.46 -3.81 21.77
CA TYR A 197 10.90 -3.72 20.37
C TYR A 197 10.24 -2.55 19.64
N LEU A 198 8.95 -2.32 19.92
CA LEU A 198 8.21 -1.18 19.41
C LEU A 198 8.84 0.14 19.87
N TRP A 199 9.16 0.25 21.16
CA TRP A 199 9.83 1.43 21.71
C TRP A 199 11.22 1.64 21.12
N THR A 200 12.05 0.59 21.02
CA THR A 200 13.38 0.68 20.43
C THR A 200 13.30 1.14 18.96
N SER A 201 12.43 0.54 18.16
CA SER A 201 12.22 0.95 16.76
C SER A 201 11.75 2.39 16.65
N PHE A 202 10.76 2.79 17.46
CA PHE A 202 10.27 4.16 17.47
C PHE A 202 11.37 5.16 17.82
N TYR A 203 12.09 4.90 18.92
CA TYR A 203 13.17 5.73 19.42
C TYR A 203 14.29 5.90 18.38
N VAL A 204 14.79 4.79 17.83
CA VAL A 204 15.85 4.81 16.81
C VAL A 204 15.37 5.52 15.54
N SER A 205 14.13 5.30 15.10
CA SER A 205 13.57 5.92 13.89
C SER A 205 13.40 7.43 14.04
N VAL A 206 12.87 7.90 15.17
CA VAL A 206 12.70 9.34 15.45
C VAL A 206 14.05 10.05 15.49
N LEU A 207 15.04 9.48 16.20
CA LEU A 207 16.38 10.05 16.22
C LEU A 207 17.04 10.04 14.84
N THR A 208 16.82 8.98 14.05
CA THR A 208 17.30 8.93 12.67
C THR A 208 16.70 10.05 11.84
N VAL A 209 15.39 10.32 11.94
CA VAL A 209 14.74 11.45 11.26
C VAL A 209 15.37 12.78 11.66
N ILE A 210 15.53 13.01 12.96
CA ILE A 210 16.10 14.26 13.49
C ILE A 210 17.52 14.46 12.96
N ILE A 211 18.40 13.48 13.13
CA ILE A 211 19.81 13.56 12.69
C ILE A 211 19.88 13.74 11.17
N THR A 212 19.08 12.97 10.43
CA THR A 212 19.05 13.07 8.97
C THR A 212 18.63 14.45 8.52
N LEU A 213 17.55 15.02 9.05
CA LEU A 213 17.11 16.36 8.68
C LEU A 213 18.10 17.44 9.10
N LEU A 214 18.69 17.34 10.30
CA LEU A 214 19.70 18.27 10.78
C LEU A 214 20.91 18.36 9.84
N VAL A 215 21.30 17.25 9.20
CA VAL A 215 22.40 17.22 8.24
C VAL A 215 21.93 17.57 6.82
N SER A 216 20.80 17.01 6.39
CA SER A 216 20.32 17.13 5.01
C SER A 216 19.74 18.50 4.69
N ILE A 217 19.11 19.20 5.64
CA ILE A 217 18.59 20.57 5.42
C ILE A 217 19.70 21.54 5.02
N PRO A 218 20.77 21.75 5.82
CA PRO A 218 21.82 22.70 5.44
C PRO A 218 22.58 22.23 4.19
N GLY A 219 22.84 20.93 4.05
CA GLY A 219 23.51 20.38 2.88
C GLY A 219 22.70 20.60 1.59
N ALA A 220 21.41 20.29 1.60
CA ALA A 220 20.53 20.51 0.46
C ALA A 220 20.38 22.00 0.15
N TYR A 221 20.24 22.85 1.17
CA TYR A 221 20.15 24.30 1.00
C TYR A 221 21.42 24.87 0.36
N ALA A 222 22.60 24.46 0.83
CA ALA A 222 23.87 24.89 0.26
C ALA A 222 23.96 24.52 -1.23
N VAL A 223 23.60 23.29 -1.59
CA VAL A 223 23.65 22.83 -2.98
C VAL A 223 22.54 23.43 -3.85
N ALA A 224 21.42 23.86 -3.26
CA ALA A 224 20.33 24.52 -3.98
C ALA A 224 20.59 26.01 -4.21
N ARG A 225 21.14 26.72 -3.20
CA ARG A 225 21.20 28.19 -3.17
C ARG A 225 22.60 28.80 -3.22
N LEU A 226 23.62 28.13 -2.67
CA LEU A 226 24.96 28.70 -2.62
C LEU A 226 25.73 28.41 -3.90
N ARG A 227 26.68 29.30 -4.24
CA ARG A 227 27.66 29.09 -5.30
C ARG A 227 29.00 28.82 -4.63
N PHE A 228 29.53 27.62 -4.80
CA PHE A 228 30.82 27.21 -4.24
C PHE A 228 31.53 26.25 -5.22
N ALA A 229 32.86 26.20 -5.14
CA ALA A 229 33.67 25.32 -5.99
C ALA A 229 33.33 23.85 -5.72
N GLY A 230 33.09 23.06 -6.77
CA GLY A 230 32.74 21.64 -6.64
C GLY A 230 31.25 21.34 -6.38
N ARG A 231 30.36 22.34 -6.37
CA ARG A 231 28.90 22.16 -6.19
C ARG A 231 28.28 21.08 -7.09
N THR A 232 28.64 21.05 -8.37
CA THR A 232 28.12 20.07 -9.33
C THR A 232 28.60 18.66 -9.00
N LEU A 233 29.88 18.52 -8.62
CA LEU A 233 30.45 17.23 -8.22
C LEU A 233 29.77 16.71 -6.95
N PHE A 234 29.60 17.56 -5.93
CA PHE A 234 28.89 17.22 -4.70
C PHE A 234 27.43 16.83 -4.97
N SER A 235 26.72 17.58 -5.82
CA SER A 235 25.35 17.22 -6.21
C SER A 235 25.25 15.86 -6.89
N ARG A 236 26.25 15.49 -7.71
CA ARG A 236 26.29 14.19 -8.39
C ARG A 236 26.71 13.06 -7.45
N SER A 237 27.62 13.32 -6.51
CA SER A 237 28.08 12.32 -5.56
C SER A 237 26.97 11.85 -4.62
N ILE A 238 26.05 12.73 -4.22
CA ILE A 238 24.86 12.36 -3.42
C ILE A 238 24.09 11.21 -4.09
N LEU A 239 23.82 11.31 -5.40
CA LEU A 239 23.14 10.29 -6.17
C LEU A 239 23.98 9.02 -6.30
N LEU A 240 25.28 9.14 -6.58
CA LEU A 240 26.17 7.98 -6.71
C LEU A 240 26.27 7.18 -5.41
N ILE A 241 26.37 7.86 -4.26
CA ILE A 241 26.39 7.23 -2.94
C ILE A 241 25.08 6.50 -2.67
N TYR A 242 23.93 7.12 -3.00
CA TYR A 242 22.62 6.49 -2.84
C TYR A 242 22.43 5.21 -3.67
N MET A 243 23.08 5.12 -4.84
CA MET A 243 23.00 3.94 -5.71
C MET A 243 23.82 2.75 -5.20
N VAL A 244 24.71 2.94 -4.22
CA VAL A 244 25.50 1.83 -3.65
C VAL A 244 24.59 0.94 -2.80
N PRO A 245 24.47 -0.37 -3.10
CA PRO A 245 23.65 -1.26 -2.30
C PRO A 245 24.27 -1.46 -0.91
N MET A 246 23.53 -1.15 0.15
CA MET A 246 24.02 -1.26 1.54
C MET A 246 24.49 -2.67 1.92
N ILE A 247 23.95 -3.71 1.28
CA ILE A 247 24.37 -5.10 1.49
C ILE A 247 25.86 -5.33 1.19
N VAL A 248 26.44 -4.60 0.23
CA VAL A 248 27.86 -4.70 -0.12
C VAL A 248 28.74 -4.17 1.01
N LEU A 249 28.24 -3.18 1.75
CA LEU A 249 28.93 -2.57 2.89
C LEU A 249 28.67 -3.29 4.22
N ALA A 250 27.80 -4.30 4.23
CA ALA A 250 27.37 -4.98 5.45
C ALA A 250 28.56 -5.59 6.21
N LEU A 251 29.39 -6.40 5.55
CA LEU A 251 30.55 -7.03 6.20
C LEU A 251 31.58 -6.00 6.72
N PRO A 252 32.01 -4.99 5.94
CA PRO A 252 32.87 -3.92 6.45
C PRO A 252 32.29 -3.19 7.67
N ILE A 253 30.99 -2.85 7.64
CA ILE A 253 30.30 -2.18 8.76
C ILE A 253 30.33 -3.08 9.99
N TYR A 254 30.00 -4.37 9.85
CA TYR A 254 30.03 -5.33 10.95
C TYR A 254 31.40 -5.44 11.61
N ILE A 255 32.47 -5.54 10.80
CA ILE A 255 33.84 -5.62 11.30
C ILE A 255 34.19 -4.33 12.05
N ALA A 256 33.94 -3.16 11.45
CA ALA A 256 34.24 -1.87 12.06
C ALA A 256 33.48 -1.66 13.38
N PHE A 257 32.19 -2.01 13.43
CA PHE A 257 31.36 -1.89 14.63
C PHE A 257 31.78 -2.88 15.72
N SER A 258 32.25 -4.06 15.34
CA SER A 258 32.80 -5.04 16.30
C SER A 258 34.12 -4.55 16.89
N MET A 259 35.03 -4.00 16.07
CA MET A 259 36.32 -3.48 16.53
C MET A 259 36.19 -2.24 17.44
N THR A 260 35.18 -1.41 17.20
CA THR A 260 34.94 -0.16 17.95
C THR A 260 34.03 -0.35 19.17
N GLY A 261 33.50 -1.54 19.40
CA GLY A 261 32.55 -1.82 20.49
C GLY A 261 31.15 -1.20 20.28
N LEU A 262 30.83 -0.75 19.05
CA LEU A 262 29.50 -0.22 18.70
C LEU A 262 28.50 -1.31 18.35
N ARG A 263 28.95 -2.54 18.12
CA ARG A 263 28.07 -3.69 17.93
C ARG A 263 27.27 -3.97 19.21
N ASN A 264 26.02 -4.41 19.01
CA ASN A 264 25.06 -4.72 20.06
C ASN A 264 24.73 -3.50 20.95
N THR A 265 24.70 -2.30 20.35
CA THR A 265 24.34 -1.04 21.00
C THR A 265 23.30 -0.27 20.20
N ILE A 266 22.42 0.45 20.90
CA ILE A 266 21.43 1.33 20.26
C ILE A 266 22.10 2.58 19.67
N SER A 267 23.16 3.09 20.30
CA SER A 267 23.97 4.19 19.78
C SER A 267 24.61 3.85 18.44
N GLY A 268 25.08 2.61 18.26
CA GLY A 268 25.57 2.12 16.97
C GLY A 268 24.51 2.22 15.88
N LEU A 269 23.27 1.78 16.16
CA LEU A 269 22.17 1.91 15.19
C LEU A 269 21.83 3.36 14.87
N ILE A 270 21.72 4.23 15.87
CA ILE A 270 21.45 5.66 15.69
C ILE A 270 22.54 6.34 14.86
N MET A 271 23.78 5.85 14.93
CA MET A 271 24.89 6.35 14.12
C MET A 271 24.81 5.89 12.67
N ILE A 272 24.53 4.62 12.41
CA ILE A 272 24.57 4.05 11.04
C ILE A 272 23.30 4.29 10.24
N TYR A 273 22.13 4.37 10.87
CA TYR A 273 20.86 4.56 10.16
C TYR A 273 20.83 5.87 9.36
N PRO A 274 21.21 7.05 9.91
CA PRO A 274 21.31 8.30 9.16
C PRO A 274 22.19 8.21 7.92
N VAL A 275 23.26 7.41 7.94
CA VAL A 275 24.16 7.26 6.78
C VAL A 275 23.40 6.74 5.56
N THR A 276 22.38 5.91 5.77
CA THR A 276 21.55 5.34 4.69
C THR A 276 20.47 6.31 4.20
N THR A 277 20.02 7.22 5.06
CA THR A 277 18.88 8.12 4.79
C THR A 277 19.30 9.54 4.39
N ILE A 278 20.52 9.98 4.74
CA ILE A 278 21.05 11.30 4.38
C ILE A 278 21.14 11.51 2.86
N PRO A 279 21.66 10.57 2.03
CA PRO A 279 21.80 10.79 0.60
C PRO A 279 20.45 11.05 -0.10
N VAL A 280 19.45 10.23 0.19
CA VAL A 280 18.11 10.39 -0.37
C VAL A 280 17.41 11.64 0.14
N SER A 281 17.58 11.98 1.42
CA SER A 281 17.02 13.21 2.00
C SER A 281 17.66 14.47 1.41
N LEU A 282 18.98 14.46 1.19
CA LEU A 282 19.69 15.52 0.50
C LEU A 282 19.15 15.70 -0.92
N TYR A 283 19.00 14.60 -1.66
CA TYR A 283 18.49 14.63 -3.03
C TYR A 283 17.06 15.19 -3.12
N MET A 284 16.15 14.70 -2.26
CA MET A 284 14.75 15.16 -2.22
C MET A 284 14.63 16.64 -1.84
N LEU A 285 15.30 17.05 -0.76
CA LEU A 285 15.27 18.44 -0.29
C LEU A 285 15.95 19.40 -1.27
N GLN A 286 17.03 18.96 -1.93
CA GLN A 286 17.71 19.76 -2.95
C GLN A 286 16.78 20.05 -4.14
N GLY A 287 16.05 19.03 -4.61
CA GLY A 287 15.07 19.19 -5.68
C GLY A 287 13.97 20.18 -5.30
N TYR A 288 13.45 20.08 -4.08
CA TYR A 288 12.40 20.98 -3.59
C TYR A 288 12.89 22.41 -3.38
N PHE A 289 14.01 22.61 -2.67
CA PHE A 289 14.55 23.95 -2.41
C PHE A 289 14.87 24.68 -3.72
N ARG A 290 15.31 24.00 -4.78
CA ARG A 290 15.50 24.63 -6.09
C ARG A 290 14.21 25.18 -6.71
N GLY A 291 13.06 24.56 -6.43
CA GLY A 291 11.77 24.99 -6.95
C GLY A 291 11.15 26.17 -6.21
N LEU A 292 11.65 26.53 -5.03
CA LEU A 292 11.19 27.70 -4.29
C LEU A 292 11.69 29.00 -4.98
N PRO A 293 10.83 30.04 -5.11
CA PRO A 293 11.24 31.34 -5.66
C PRO A 293 12.41 31.93 -4.87
N ALA A 294 13.49 32.28 -5.57
CA ALA A 294 14.69 32.81 -4.94
C ALA A 294 14.47 34.23 -4.40
N GLU A 295 13.56 34.97 -5.04
CA GLU A 295 13.22 36.36 -4.76
C GLU A 295 12.68 36.55 -3.34
N VAL A 296 11.96 35.55 -2.80
CA VAL A 296 11.44 35.58 -1.43
C VAL A 296 12.57 35.48 -0.40
N GLU A 297 13.59 34.68 -0.68
CA GLU A 297 14.78 34.58 0.17
C GLU A 297 15.65 35.84 0.06
N GLU A 298 15.79 36.40 -1.15
CA GLU A 298 16.52 37.65 -1.40
C GLU A 298 15.87 38.84 -0.69
N ALA A 299 14.54 38.95 -0.71
CA ALA A 299 13.80 39.97 0.05
C ALA A 299 14.11 39.87 1.56
N GLY A 300 14.12 38.65 2.12
CA GLY A 300 14.50 38.46 3.51
C GLY A 300 15.94 38.88 3.83
N LEU A 301 16.89 38.68 2.92
CA LEU A 301 18.26 39.17 3.07
C LEU A 301 18.31 40.71 3.00
N MET A 302 17.51 41.34 2.14
CA MET A 302 17.40 42.80 2.05
C MET A 302 16.79 43.41 3.32
N ASP A 303 15.88 42.70 3.97
CA ASP A 303 15.29 43.07 5.27
C ASP A 303 16.24 42.84 6.47
N GLY A 304 17.49 42.44 6.22
CA GLY A 304 18.53 42.28 7.23
C GLY A 304 18.55 40.92 7.92
N LEU A 305 17.81 39.92 7.42
CA LEU A 305 17.93 38.56 7.94
C LEU A 305 19.29 37.96 7.56
N THR A 306 19.91 37.25 8.50
CA THR A 306 21.07 36.42 8.18
C THR A 306 20.65 35.20 7.35
N ARG A 307 21.59 34.56 6.64
CA ARG A 307 21.32 33.36 5.85
C ARG A 307 20.65 32.25 6.67
N LEU A 308 21.11 32.05 7.91
CA LEU A 308 20.52 31.07 8.82
C LEU A 308 19.08 31.46 9.16
N GLN A 309 18.81 32.73 9.43
CA GLN A 309 17.45 33.22 9.67
C GLN A 309 16.55 33.05 8.44
N VAL A 310 17.06 33.25 7.22
CA VAL A 310 16.31 32.99 5.98
C VAL A 310 15.92 31.50 5.89
N ILE A 311 16.86 30.59 6.17
CA ILE A 311 16.56 29.14 6.20
C ILE A 311 15.43 28.85 7.19
N TRP A 312 15.57 29.30 8.45
CA TRP A 312 14.63 28.98 9.52
C TRP A 312 13.27 29.67 9.39
N LYS A 313 13.24 30.93 8.95
CA LYS A 313 12.02 31.76 8.92
C LYS A 313 11.30 31.76 7.57
N ILE A 314 11.99 31.44 6.48
CA ILE A 314 11.43 31.51 5.12
C ILE A 314 11.47 30.13 4.47
N THR A 315 12.65 29.57 4.25
CA THR A 315 12.79 28.33 3.46
C THR A 315 12.12 27.13 4.14
N LEU A 316 12.32 26.91 5.44
CA LEU A 316 11.74 25.77 6.14
C LEU A 316 10.20 25.84 6.22
N PRO A 317 9.56 26.97 6.60
CA PRO A 317 8.10 27.07 6.56
C PRO A 317 7.50 26.83 5.17
N LEU A 318 8.11 27.39 4.11
CA LEU A 318 7.70 27.15 2.72
C LEU A 318 7.93 25.71 2.26
N SER A 319 8.82 24.99 2.95
CA SER A 319 9.17 23.59 2.67
C SER A 319 8.48 22.59 3.59
N LEU A 320 7.55 23.01 4.44
CA LEU A 320 6.88 22.11 5.38
C LEU A 320 6.28 20.85 4.72
N PRO A 321 5.62 20.93 3.54
CA PRO A 321 5.13 19.73 2.84
C PRO A 321 6.25 18.75 2.44
N ALA A 322 7.37 19.28 1.97
CA ALA A 322 8.54 18.48 1.59
C ALA A 322 9.25 17.90 2.80
N LEU A 323 9.43 18.69 3.87
CA LEU A 323 10.03 18.23 5.12
C LEU A 323 9.20 17.12 5.76
N ALA A 324 7.86 17.24 5.75
CA ALA A 324 6.97 16.17 6.23
C ALA A 324 7.13 14.90 5.38
N SER A 325 7.19 15.04 4.05
CA SER A 325 7.37 13.91 3.13
C SER A 325 8.72 13.20 3.35
N VAL A 326 9.81 13.97 3.49
CA VAL A 326 11.15 13.45 3.75
C VAL A 326 11.22 12.83 5.15
N ALA A 327 10.66 13.47 6.18
CA ALA A 327 10.62 12.93 7.53
C ALA A 327 9.90 11.58 7.60
N LEU A 328 8.73 11.47 6.96
CA LEU A 328 7.99 10.22 6.83
C LEU A 328 8.80 9.16 6.09
N TYR A 329 9.44 9.54 4.98
CA TYR A 329 10.26 8.62 4.19
C TYR A 329 11.46 8.07 5.00
N VAL A 330 12.18 8.95 5.70
CA VAL A 330 13.29 8.57 6.58
C VAL A 330 12.82 7.69 7.73
N PHE A 331 11.69 8.04 8.35
CA PHE A 331 11.07 7.23 9.39
C PHE A 331 10.74 5.83 8.87
N MET A 332 10.12 5.72 7.69
CA MET A 332 9.79 4.42 7.08
C MET A 332 11.03 3.58 6.78
N ILE A 333 12.11 4.18 6.29
CA ILE A 333 13.36 3.45 6.06
C ILE A 333 13.92 2.93 7.39
N ALA A 334 14.05 3.80 8.40
CA ALA A 334 14.61 3.42 9.70
C ALA A 334 13.75 2.39 10.43
N TRP A 335 12.42 2.52 10.35
CA TRP A 335 11.46 1.61 10.96
C TRP A 335 11.49 0.22 10.34
N ASN A 336 11.63 0.15 9.02
CA ASN A 336 11.69 -1.10 8.26
C ASN A 336 13.10 -1.65 8.09
N GLU A 337 14.11 -0.99 8.64
CA GLU A 337 15.50 -1.42 8.51
C GLU A 337 15.67 -2.76 9.25
N PHE A 338 16.02 -3.78 8.48
CA PHE A 338 16.17 -5.14 8.97
C PHE A 338 17.62 -5.59 8.96
N LEU A 339 18.36 -5.28 7.89
CA LEU A 339 19.67 -5.88 7.62
C LEU A 339 20.70 -5.47 8.67
N LEU A 340 20.83 -4.17 8.95
CA LEU A 340 21.78 -3.65 9.93
C LEU A 340 21.34 -4.04 11.35
N ALA A 341 20.04 -3.99 11.67
CA ALA A 341 19.53 -4.50 12.94
C ALA A 341 19.86 -5.99 13.16
N PHE A 342 19.66 -6.82 12.13
CA PHE A 342 19.94 -8.26 12.18
C PHE A 342 21.41 -8.55 12.41
N MET A 343 22.28 -7.79 11.76
CA MET A 343 23.72 -7.99 11.77
C MET A 343 24.42 -7.37 12.98
N LEU A 344 23.89 -6.27 13.52
CA LEU A 344 24.54 -5.50 14.59
C LEU A 344 23.95 -5.77 15.97
N LEU A 345 22.74 -6.31 16.09
CA LEU A 345 22.12 -6.61 17.38
C LEU A 345 22.07 -8.11 17.66
N ASP A 346 22.60 -8.51 18.81
CA ASP A 346 22.63 -9.89 19.27
C ASP A 346 21.75 -10.12 20.52
N ASP A 347 21.65 -9.12 21.39
CA ASP A 347 20.84 -9.18 22.62
C ASP A 347 19.36 -8.86 22.31
N PRO A 348 18.42 -9.80 22.55
CA PRO A 348 16.99 -9.57 22.35
C PRO A 348 16.50 -8.31 23.06
N ALA A 349 17.04 -7.96 24.21
CA ALA A 349 16.67 -6.76 24.95
C ALA A 349 16.94 -5.45 24.16
N LYS A 350 17.69 -5.50 23.07
CA LYS A 350 18.01 -4.33 22.23
C LYS A 350 17.37 -4.39 20.85
N PHE A 351 16.60 -5.44 20.54
CA PHE A 351 16.07 -5.64 19.20
C PHE A 351 15.12 -4.51 18.78
N THR A 352 15.24 -4.14 17.51
CA THR A 352 14.21 -3.41 16.78
C THR A 352 13.04 -4.34 16.49
N LEU A 353 11.87 -3.76 16.20
CA LEU A 353 10.66 -4.50 15.87
C LEU A 353 10.85 -5.44 14.69
N THR A 354 11.48 -4.99 13.60
CA THR A 354 11.77 -5.83 12.42
C THR A 354 12.61 -7.04 12.79
N ARG A 355 13.66 -6.85 13.58
CA ARG A 355 14.53 -7.92 14.08
C ARG A 355 13.78 -8.87 15.03
N GLY A 356 12.95 -8.33 15.92
CA GLY A 356 12.13 -9.11 16.85
C GLY A 356 11.07 -9.96 16.15
N VAL A 357 10.41 -9.42 15.12
CA VAL A 357 9.44 -10.17 14.29
C VAL A 357 10.10 -11.36 13.59
N THR A 358 11.35 -11.24 13.15
CA THR A 358 12.08 -12.36 12.54
C THR A 358 12.26 -13.54 13.50
N MET A 359 12.35 -13.32 14.81
CA MET A 359 12.43 -14.41 15.79
C MET A 359 11.14 -15.24 15.84
N LEU A 360 10.01 -14.64 15.46
CA LEU A 360 8.72 -15.35 15.38
C LEU A 360 8.62 -16.25 14.16
N ASN A 361 9.52 -16.11 13.19
CA ASN A 361 9.58 -16.98 12.02
C ASN A 361 10.41 -18.24 12.33
N SER A 362 10.05 -18.95 13.40
CA SER A 362 10.64 -20.22 13.81
C SER A 362 9.60 -21.34 13.71
N SER A 363 10.04 -22.59 13.57
CA SER A 363 9.13 -23.75 13.53
C SER A 363 8.37 -23.96 14.83
N GLU A 364 8.86 -23.39 15.94
CA GLU A 364 8.28 -23.52 17.27
C GLU A 364 7.24 -22.44 17.57
N VAL A 365 7.30 -21.30 16.86
CA VAL A 365 6.36 -20.20 17.06
C VAL A 365 5.16 -20.36 16.14
N PRO A 366 3.92 -20.35 16.69
CA PRO A 366 2.73 -20.42 15.87
C PRO A 366 2.62 -19.27 14.87
N ARG A 367 2.05 -19.55 13.69
CA ARG A 367 1.98 -18.58 12.60
C ARG A 367 1.12 -17.37 12.94
N GLN A 368 0.13 -17.51 13.83
CA GLN A 368 -0.69 -16.36 14.23
C GLN A 368 0.11 -15.29 14.97
N HIS A 369 1.17 -15.65 15.71
CA HIS A 369 2.04 -14.68 16.37
C HIS A 369 2.86 -13.88 15.37
N LEU A 370 3.44 -14.55 14.36
CA LEU A 370 4.16 -13.87 13.28
C LEU A 370 3.26 -12.86 12.57
N MET A 371 2.02 -13.24 12.27
CA MET A 371 1.05 -12.37 11.61
C MET A 371 0.60 -11.21 12.51
N ALA A 372 0.34 -11.45 13.80
CA ALA A 372 0.04 -10.40 14.76
C ALA A 372 1.21 -9.41 14.90
N GLY A 373 2.45 -9.91 14.92
CA GLY A 373 3.67 -9.09 14.92
C GLY A 373 3.78 -8.21 13.67
N ALA A 374 3.44 -8.75 12.49
CA ALA A 374 3.40 -8.00 11.24
C ALA A 374 2.32 -6.91 11.23
N VAL A 375 1.14 -7.17 11.80
CA VAL A 375 0.09 -6.15 12.00
C VAL A 375 0.60 -5.03 12.91
N ILE A 376 1.15 -5.38 14.08
CA ILE A 376 1.72 -4.40 15.03
C ILE A 376 2.82 -3.55 14.36
N ALA A 377 3.65 -4.14 13.51
CA ALA A 377 4.69 -3.42 12.78
C ALA A 377 4.17 -2.45 11.72
N THR A 378 3.01 -2.75 11.13
CA THR A 378 2.39 -1.93 10.08
C THR A 378 1.64 -0.72 10.64
N VAL A 379 0.97 -0.87 11.79
CA VAL A 379 0.07 0.15 12.36
C VAL A 379 0.76 1.51 12.59
N PRO A 380 1.95 1.61 13.20
CA PRO A 380 2.60 2.90 13.46
C PRO A 380 2.92 3.69 12.19
N ILE A 381 3.36 3.01 11.12
CA ILE A 381 3.62 3.66 9.83
C ILE A 381 2.32 4.21 9.25
N MET A 382 1.24 3.44 9.30
CA MET A 382 -0.07 3.87 8.80
C MET A 382 -0.60 5.08 9.57
N LEU A 383 -0.51 5.07 10.90
CA LEU A 383 -0.91 6.20 11.74
C LEU A 383 -0.08 7.46 11.44
N LEU A 384 1.24 7.30 11.26
CA LEU A 384 2.13 8.40 10.95
C LEU A 384 1.83 8.96 9.55
N PHE A 385 1.62 8.10 8.55
CA PHE A 385 1.19 8.49 7.21
C PHE A 385 -0.10 9.32 7.25
N LEU A 386 -1.17 8.80 7.87
CA LEU A 386 -2.47 9.49 7.96
C LEU A 386 -2.36 10.83 8.72
N GLY A 387 -1.53 10.88 9.76
CA GLY A 387 -1.26 12.12 10.50
C GLY A 387 -0.49 13.17 9.68
N LEU A 388 0.42 12.72 8.79
CA LEU A 388 1.27 13.59 7.97
C LEU A 388 0.65 13.95 6.61
N GLU A 389 -0.31 13.17 6.11
CA GLU A 389 -0.97 13.35 4.81
C GLU A 389 -1.47 14.79 4.59
N ARG A 390 -2.06 15.40 5.63
CA ARG A 390 -2.55 16.79 5.59
C ARG A 390 -1.48 17.84 5.28
N PHE A 391 -0.20 17.55 5.55
CA PHE A 391 0.90 18.45 5.24
C PHE A 391 1.38 18.26 3.80
N MET A 392 1.26 17.04 3.26
CA MET A 392 1.67 16.70 1.89
C MET A 392 0.70 17.28 0.85
N THR A 393 -0.61 17.29 1.14
CA THR A 393 -1.64 17.77 0.20
C THR A 393 -1.68 19.29 0.05
N LYS A 394 -1.36 20.06 1.09
CA LYS A 394 -1.35 21.54 1.05
C LYS A 394 -0.27 22.14 0.14
N GLY A 395 0.82 21.43 -0.13
CA GLY A 395 1.89 21.88 -1.01
C GLY A 395 1.52 21.88 -2.50
N LEU A 396 0.62 20.98 -2.91
CA LEU A 396 0.20 20.85 -4.31
C LEU A 396 -0.69 22.00 -4.79
N THR A 397 -1.37 22.70 -3.88
CA THR A 397 -2.29 23.80 -4.20
C THR A 397 -1.63 25.19 -4.19
N ALA A 398 -0.46 25.33 -3.57
CA ALA A 398 0.23 26.63 -3.44
C ALA A 398 1.07 27.02 -4.66
N GLY A 399 1.41 26.06 -5.53
CA GLY A 399 2.20 26.28 -6.76
C GLY A 399 1.38 26.61 -8.01
N SER A 400 0.04 26.65 -7.93
CA SER A 400 -0.83 27.06 -9.05
C SER A 400 -0.97 28.58 -9.12
N VAL A 401 0.16 29.30 -9.01
CA VAL A 401 0.19 30.69 -9.46
C VAL A 401 0.21 30.62 -10.99
N LYS A 402 -0.87 31.12 -11.60
CA LYS A 402 -1.02 31.27 -13.05
C LYS A 402 0.21 32.03 -13.59
N GLY A 403 1.03 31.34 -14.37
CA GLY A 403 1.89 31.93 -15.39
C GLY A 403 1.18 31.86 -16.73
#